data_AF-A0A6J4SHX0-F1
#
_entry.id   AF-A0A6J4SHX0-F1
#
_cell.length_a   1.000
_cell.length_b   1.000
_cell.length_c   1.000
_cell.angle_alpha   90.00
_cell.angle_beta   90.00
_cell.angle_gamma   90.00
#
_symmetry.space_group_name_H-M   'P 1'
#
loop_
_entity.id
_entity.type
_entity.pdbx_description
1 polymer ?
#
loop_
_entity_poly.entity_id
_entity_poly.type
_entity_poly.pdbx_seq_one_letter_code
_entity_poly.pdbx_strand_id
1 'polypeptide(L)'
;MAGTVVSVEDRPIDDVADESPGAHARVETRELRDVLERGIRRLPEKYRAAVVLRDVERLSTAEAAELLGLREAAFKSRLHRGRMTLRAHVARYVSDDEQALSGPDSATLS
;
A
#
# COMPACT_ATOMS: atom_id res chain seq x y z
N MET A 1 -52.74 30.65 28.98
CA MET A 1 -51.33 30.25 29.15
C MET A 1 -50.89 29.60 27.85
N ALA A 2 -50.00 30.27 27.13
CA ALA A 2 -49.48 29.85 25.83
C ALA A 2 -48.47 28.72 26.02
N GLY A 3 -48.60 27.66 25.24
CA GLY A 3 -47.61 26.61 25.09
C GLY A 3 -47.44 26.32 23.60
N THR A 4 -46.53 27.04 22.97
CA THR A 4 -46.12 26.83 21.58
C THR A 4 -45.45 25.47 21.48
N VAL A 5 -46.13 24.49 20.87
CA VAL A 5 -45.47 23.30 20.37
C VAL A 5 -44.82 23.66 19.04
N VAL A 6 -43.50 23.92 19.08
CA VAL A 6 -42.70 23.93 17.87
C VAL A 6 -42.54 22.48 17.47
N SER A 7 -43.22 22.07 16.40
CA SER A 7 -42.91 20.83 15.71
C SER A 7 -41.46 20.93 15.25
N VAL A 8 -40.59 20.08 15.82
CA VAL A 8 -39.22 19.94 15.38
C VAL A 8 -39.29 19.06 14.15
N GLU A 9 -39.11 19.66 12.98
CA GLU A 9 -38.88 18.93 11.73
C GLU A 9 -37.83 17.84 11.96
N ASP A 10 -38.22 16.60 11.63
CA ASP A 10 -37.39 15.42 11.53
C ASP A 10 -36.23 15.72 10.58
N ARG A 11 -35.05 16.01 11.13
CA ARG A 11 -33.82 15.97 10.34
C ARG A 11 -33.34 14.53 10.40
N PRO A 12 -33.26 13.79 9.27
CA PRO A 12 -32.49 12.56 9.26
C PRO A 12 -31.03 12.96 9.46
N ILE A 13 -30.54 12.83 10.69
CA ILE A 13 -29.13 12.75 10.98
C ILE A 13 -28.78 11.28 10.78
N ASP A 14 -28.57 10.87 9.53
CA ASP A 14 -27.93 9.59 9.23
C ASP A 14 -27.24 9.72 7.88
N ASP A 15 -26.21 10.56 7.86
CA ASP A 15 -25.09 10.35 6.95
C ASP A 15 -23.87 10.09 7.83
N VAL A 16 -23.94 9.00 8.61
CA VAL A 16 -22.72 8.31 9.03
C VAL A 16 -22.22 7.65 7.75
N ALA A 17 -21.51 8.45 6.93
CA ALA A 17 -20.62 7.93 5.92
C ALA A 17 -19.76 6.88 6.63
N ASP A 18 -20.01 5.63 6.30
CA ASP A 18 -19.27 4.49 6.83
C ASP A 18 -17.80 4.76 6.53
N GLU A 19 -17.02 5.18 7.54
CA GLU A 19 -15.58 5.44 7.42
C GLU A 19 -14.79 4.14 7.12
N SER A 20 -15.50 3.03 6.94
CA SER A 20 -15.00 1.80 6.36
C SER A 20 -14.62 2.01 4.89
N PRO A 21 -13.38 1.66 4.50
CA PRO A 21 -13.03 1.57 3.09
C PRO A 21 -14.05 0.68 2.37
N GLY A 22 -14.65 1.19 1.30
CA GLY A 22 -15.60 0.43 0.49
C GLY A 22 -14.99 -0.88 -0.03
N ALA A 23 -15.83 -1.83 -0.45
CA ALA A 23 -15.37 -3.16 -0.90
C ALA A 23 -14.24 -3.09 -1.95
N HIS A 24 -14.31 -2.13 -2.87
CA HIS A 24 -13.27 -1.88 -3.89
C HIS A 24 -11.92 -1.49 -3.26
N ALA A 25 -11.91 -0.51 -2.34
CA ALA A 25 -10.68 -0.07 -1.66
C ALA A 25 -10.02 -1.20 -0.84
N ARG A 26 -10.83 -2.12 -0.27
CA ARG A 26 -10.33 -3.29 0.46
C ARG A 26 -9.68 -4.32 -0.47
N VAL A 27 -10.27 -4.55 -1.65
CA VAL A 27 -9.72 -5.45 -2.67
C VAL A 27 -8.38 -4.90 -3.20
N GLU A 28 -8.35 -3.63 -3.57
CA GLU A 28 -7.15 -2.94 -4.08
C GLU A 28 -6.00 -2.98 -3.06
N THR A 29 -6.30 -2.73 -1.77
CA THR A 29 -5.29 -2.84 -0.69
C THR A 29 -4.73 -4.25 -0.56
N ARG A 30 -5.58 -5.28 -0.69
CA ARG A 30 -5.16 -6.69 -0.60
C ARG A 30 -4.28 -7.08 -1.78
N GLU A 31 -4.65 -6.67 -2.99
CA GLU A 31 -3.89 -6.98 -4.21
C GLU A 31 -2.50 -6.33 -4.18
N LEU A 32 -2.43 -5.05 -3.78
CA LEU A 32 -1.16 -4.35 -3.61
C LEU A 32 -0.27 -5.02 -2.55
N ARG A 33 -0.86 -5.46 -1.44
CA ARG A 33 -0.13 -6.22 -0.41
C ARG A 33 0.44 -7.51 -0.98
N ASP A 34 -0.35 -8.28 -1.73
CA ASP A 34 0.11 -9.53 -2.33
C ASP A 34 1.25 -9.30 -3.34
N VAL A 35 1.18 -8.20 -4.11
CA VAL A 35 2.27 -7.78 -5.03
C VAL A 35 3.54 -7.48 -4.26
N LEU A 36 3.46 -6.71 -3.17
CA LEU A 36 4.61 -6.39 -2.31
C LEU A 36 5.21 -7.65 -1.70
N GLU A 37 4.39 -8.55 -1.15
CA GLU A 37 4.85 -9.81 -0.57
C GLU A 37 5.55 -10.71 -1.60
N ARG A 38 5.01 -10.80 -2.83
CA ARG A 38 5.68 -11.49 -3.94
C ARG A 38 6.98 -10.82 -4.33
N GLY A 39 7.00 -9.48 -4.37
CA GLY A 39 8.21 -8.70 -4.64
C GLY A 39 9.32 -8.97 -3.63
N ILE A 40 9.00 -8.93 -2.33
CA ILE A 40 9.94 -9.21 -1.24
C ILE A 40 10.47 -10.64 -1.35
N ARG A 41 9.61 -11.63 -1.62
CA ARG A 41 10.00 -13.04 -1.82
C ARG A 41 10.89 -13.27 -3.04
N ARG A 42 10.84 -12.40 -4.06
CA ARG A 42 11.69 -12.48 -5.25
C ARG A 42 13.05 -11.79 -5.08
N LEU A 43 13.22 -10.94 -4.07
CA LEU A 43 14.51 -10.30 -3.81
C LEU A 43 15.59 -11.34 -3.51
N PRO A 44 16.82 -11.16 -4.04
CA PRO A 44 18.00 -11.85 -3.53
C PRO A 44 18.10 -11.70 -2.01
N GLU A 45 18.48 -12.78 -1.32
CA GLU A 45 18.46 -12.89 0.14
C GLU A 45 19.12 -11.70 0.85
N LYS A 46 20.31 -11.29 0.37
CA LYS A 46 21.06 -10.14 0.90
C LYS A 46 20.30 -8.80 0.87
N TYR A 47 19.38 -8.62 -0.08
CA TYR A 47 18.56 -7.41 -0.17
C TYR A 47 17.25 -7.57 0.59
N ARG A 48 16.67 -8.77 0.55
CA ARG A 48 15.48 -9.11 1.34
C ARG A 48 15.71 -8.90 2.82
N ALA A 49 16.81 -9.43 3.36
CA ALA A 49 17.16 -9.28 4.77
C ALA A 49 17.26 -7.80 5.16
N ALA A 50 17.93 -6.98 4.35
CA ALA A 50 18.06 -5.55 4.63
C ALA A 50 16.69 -4.83 4.64
N VAL A 51 15.81 -5.14 3.68
CA VAL A 51 14.45 -4.57 3.62
C VAL A 51 13.62 -5.04 4.80
N VAL A 52 13.58 -6.34 5.10
CA VAL A 52 12.76 -6.88 6.18
C VAL A 52 13.18 -6.28 7.52
N LEU A 53 14.48 -6.31 7.85
CA LEU A 53 14.97 -5.77 9.11
C LEU A 53 14.65 -4.28 9.28
N ARG A 54 14.72 -3.48 8.20
CA ARG A 54 14.52 -2.03 8.29
C ARG A 54 13.05 -1.61 8.17
N ASP A 55 12.33 -2.18 7.22
CA ASP A 55 11.01 -1.70 6.79
C ASP A 55 9.87 -2.49 7.47
N VAL A 56 10.12 -3.75 7.84
CA VAL A 56 9.15 -4.62 8.52
C VAL A 56 9.42 -4.65 10.03
N GLU A 57 10.63 -5.07 10.43
CA GLU A 57 11.03 -5.18 11.85
C GLU A 57 11.40 -3.84 12.49
N ARG A 58 11.47 -2.76 11.69
CA ARG A 58 11.72 -1.38 12.13
C ARG A 58 13.05 -1.16 12.87
N LEU A 59 14.00 -2.09 12.78
CA LEU A 59 15.33 -1.94 13.38
C LEU A 59 16.06 -0.72 12.81
N SER A 60 16.93 -0.10 13.61
CA SER A 60 17.81 0.95 13.13
C SER A 60 18.83 0.40 12.13
N THR A 61 19.48 1.31 11.38
CA THR A 61 20.53 0.90 10.43
C THR A 61 21.71 0.25 11.14
N ALA A 62 22.06 0.73 12.33
CA ALA A 62 23.17 0.21 13.12
C ALA A 62 22.88 -1.22 13.58
N GLU A 63 21.74 -1.44 14.25
CA GLU A 63 21.31 -2.76 14.75
C GLU A 63 21.20 -3.78 13.61
N ALA A 64 20.56 -3.40 12.50
CA ALA A 64 20.38 -4.29 11.37
C ALA A 64 21.70 -4.59 10.63
N ALA A 65 22.64 -3.64 10.61
CA ALA A 65 23.97 -3.88 10.05
C ALA A 65 24.78 -4.83 10.94
N GLU A 66 24.72 -4.66 12.26
CA GLU A 66 25.35 -5.54 13.25
C GLU A 66 24.82 -6.98 13.15
N LEU A 67 23.50 -7.15 13.12
CA LEU A 67 22.83 -8.45 12.96
C LEU A 67 23.28 -9.22 11.71
N LEU A 68 23.63 -8.51 10.65
CA LEU A 68 24.10 -9.10 9.39
C LEU A 68 25.64 -9.15 9.26
N GLY A 69 26.39 -8.71 10.27
CA GLY A 69 27.85 -8.64 10.23
C GLY A 69 28.38 -7.67 9.16
N LEU A 70 27.69 -6.56 8.93
CA LEU A 70 28.02 -5.58 7.88
C LEU A 70 28.40 -4.22 8.49
N ARG A 71 29.15 -3.43 7.69
CA ARG A 71 29.24 -1.99 7.93
C ARG A 71 27.91 -1.33 7.56
N GLU A 72 27.52 -0.27 8.27
CA GLU A 72 26.31 0.51 7.97
C GLU A 72 26.23 0.96 6.50
N ALA A 73 27.35 1.40 5.91
CA ALA A 73 27.38 1.82 4.50
C ALA A 73 27.01 0.67 3.53
N ALA A 74 27.49 -0.55 3.82
CA ALA A 74 27.14 -1.73 3.04
C ALA A 74 25.67 -2.12 3.23
N PHE A 75 25.14 -2.01 4.45
CA PHE A 75 23.73 -2.20 4.74
C PHE A 75 22.85 -1.20 3.98
N LYS A 76 23.17 0.11 4.06
CA LYS A 76 22.46 1.18 3.33
C LYS A 76 22.43 0.92 1.82
N SER A 77 23.55 0.45 1.24
CA SER A 77 23.61 0.06 -0.17
C SER A 77 22.68 -1.11 -0.51
N ARG A 78 22.66 -2.16 0.33
CA ARG A 78 21.78 -3.32 0.15
C ARG A 78 20.30 -2.94 0.27
N LEU A 79 19.96 -2.15 1.29
CA LEU A 79 18.61 -1.64 1.52
C LEU A 79 18.12 -0.82 0.33
N HIS A 80 18.94 0.11 -0.14
CA HIS A 80 18.60 0.94 -1.29
C HIS A 80 18.31 0.10 -2.55
N ARG A 81 19.19 -0.87 -2.87
CA ARG A 81 18.97 -1.79 -4.01
C ARG A 81 17.71 -2.63 -3.84
N GLY A 82 17.43 -3.10 -2.63
CA GLY A 82 16.19 -3.81 -2.30
C GLY A 82 14.96 -2.96 -2.60
N ARG A 83 14.91 -1.73 -2.08
CA ARG A 83 13.79 -0.81 -2.30
C ARG A 83 13.61 -0.41 -3.77
N MET A 84 14.69 -0.17 -4.50
CA MET A 84 14.60 0.12 -5.95
C MET A 84 14.01 -1.06 -6.73
N THR A 85 14.40 -2.28 -6.37
CA THR A 85 13.86 -3.49 -7.01
C THR A 85 12.37 -3.67 -6.68
N LEU A 86 11.97 -3.43 -5.43
CA LEU A 86 10.55 -3.48 -5.04
C LEU A 86 9.74 -2.40 -5.72
N ARG A 87 10.24 -1.17 -5.78
CA ARG A 87 9.59 -0.06 -6.49
C ARG A 87 9.36 -0.40 -7.95
N ALA A 88 10.35 -0.98 -8.63
CA ALA A 88 10.20 -1.42 -10.01
C ALA A 88 9.17 -2.55 -10.16
N HIS A 89 9.07 -3.44 -9.17
CA HIS A 89 8.07 -4.51 -9.17
C HIS A 89 6.64 -3.96 -9.02
N VAL A 90 6.44 -3.06 -8.07
CA VAL A 90 5.13 -2.43 -7.83
C VAL A 90 4.73 -1.52 -8.99
N ALA A 91 5.66 -0.75 -9.54
CA ALA A 91 5.38 0.14 -10.68
C ALA A 91 4.83 -0.63 -11.89
N ARG A 92 5.37 -1.82 -12.18
CA ARG A 92 4.84 -2.68 -13.25
C ARG A 92 3.40 -3.11 -12.97
N TYR A 93 3.12 -3.54 -11.74
CA TYR A 93 1.76 -3.93 -11.36
C TYR A 93 0.77 -2.78 -11.54
N VAL A 94 1.10 -1.58 -11.06
CA VAL A 94 0.22 -0.41 -11.21
C VAL A 94 -0.03 -0.10 -12.68
N SER A 95 1.01 -0.12 -13.52
CA SER A 95 0.85 0.09 -14.96
C SER A 95 0.05 -1.02 -15.65
N ASP A 96 0.16 -2.27 -15.20
CA ASP A 96 -0.60 -3.39 -15.75
C ASP A 96 -2.10 -3.29 -15.35
N ASP A 97 -2.40 -2.87 -14.11
CA ASP A 97 -3.75 -2.58 -13.63
C ASP A 97 -4.41 -1.41 -14.41
N GLU A 98 -3.68 -0.31 -14.60
CA GLU A 98 -4.15 0.85 -15.37
C GLU A 98 -4.46 0.46 -16.83
N GLN A 99 -3.63 -0.39 -17.44
CA GLN A 99 -3.87 -0.93 -18.79
C GLN A 99 -5.08 -1.88 -18.83
N ALA A 100 -5.30 -2.68 -17.79
CA ALA A 100 -6.46 -3.57 -17.68
C ALA A 100 -7.78 -2.77 -17.55
N LEU A 101 -7.75 -1.64 -16.85
CA LEU A 101 -8.86 -0.68 -16.75
C LEU A 101 -9.05 0.15 -18.03
N SER A 102 -8.05 0.19 -18.92
CA SER A 102 -8.03 0.95 -20.18
C SER A 102 -8.20 0.07 -21.44
N GLY A 103 -8.61 -1.20 -21.29
CA GLY A 103 -8.80 -2.18 -22.39
C GLY A 103 -9.77 -1.75 -23.52
N PRO A 104 -9.73 -2.44 -24.68
CA PRO A 104 -9.90 -1.91 -26.06
C PRO A 104 -11.31 -1.48 -26.54
N ASP A 105 -12.25 -1.19 -25.64
CA ASP A 105 -13.67 -0.98 -25.99
C ASP A 105 -14.07 0.48 -26.30
N SER A 106 -13.13 1.36 -26.62
CA SER A 106 -13.46 2.70 -27.16
C SER A 106 -13.52 2.75 -28.69
N ALA A 107 -13.24 1.64 -29.41
CA ALA A 107 -13.07 1.63 -30.86
C ALA A 107 -14.17 0.91 -31.67
N THR A 108 -15.38 0.66 -31.13
CA THR A 108 -16.49 0.05 -31.90
C THR A 108 -17.73 0.96 -32.00
N LEU A 109 -17.54 2.26 -32.20
CA LEU A 109 -18.61 3.15 -32.69
C LEU A 109 -18.16 3.88 -33.96
N SER A 110 -18.27 3.18 -35.08
CA SER A 110 -18.53 3.75 -36.40
C SER A 110 -19.43 2.79 -37.18
#